data_AF-A0AAV7UYF3-F1
#
_entry.id   AF-A0AAV7UYF3-F1
#
_cell.length_a   1.000
_cell.length_b   1.000
_cell.length_c   1.000
_cell.angle_alpha   90.00
_cell.angle_beta   90.00
_cell.angle_gamma   90.00
#
_symmetry.space_group_name_H-M   'P 1'
#
loop_
_entity.id
_entity.type
_entity.pdbx_description
1 polymer ?
#
loop_
_entity_poly.entity_id
_entity_poly.type
_entity_poly.pdbx_seq_one_letter_code
_entity_poly.pdbx_strand_id
1 'polypeptide(L)'
;MPRGKNTGKASGQSARQLLFSEALRQQKHSSTADSSPPPHAIMSEDAQGVSMDRILQEILAVGRKLEGMDNAMVALTAETRSMRLEIAGFQSQISGLDHRVAVVESQVALQTDRDPELSHLRSKLTDLEDRSRRKNICFLGFPEGIEDTDILSYLQDTLPKLADTTFDPSKITQSWPQETKRKRPPSPNHSLLPAGYYRYPERRVHSG
;
A
#
# COMPACT_ATOMS: atom_id res chain seq x y z
N MET A 1 10.60 35.38 13.81
CA MET A 1 11.86 35.72 13.09
C MET A 1 12.97 34.92 13.75
N PRO A 2 13.65 34.02 13.01
CA PRO A 2 14.68 34.44 12.07
C PRO A 2 14.52 33.85 10.65
N ARG A 3 15.23 34.50 9.73
CA ARG A 3 15.18 34.36 8.27
C ARG A 3 16.13 33.25 7.80
N GLY A 4 15.60 32.28 7.06
CA GLY A 4 16.39 31.35 6.25
C GLY A 4 16.76 31.97 4.90
N LYS A 5 18.06 32.06 4.63
CA LYS A 5 18.66 32.57 3.40
C LYS A 5 18.53 31.49 2.31
N ASN A 6 17.96 31.83 1.16
CA ASN A 6 17.95 30.94 -0.01
C ASN A 6 18.90 31.49 -1.07
N THR A 7 19.94 30.72 -1.35
CA THR A 7 21.03 31.04 -2.27
C THR A 7 20.73 30.53 -3.68
N GLY A 8 20.81 31.44 -4.65
CA GLY A 8 21.40 31.23 -5.98
C GLY A 8 20.88 30.08 -6.85
N LYS A 9 19.99 30.41 -7.79
CA LYS A 9 19.96 29.78 -9.13
C LYS A 9 19.68 30.84 -10.19
N ALA A 10 20.75 31.51 -10.61
CA ALA A 10 20.80 32.27 -11.85
C ALA A 10 21.85 31.59 -12.74
N SER A 11 21.43 30.96 -13.83
CA SER A 11 22.24 30.74 -15.05
C SER A 11 21.49 29.74 -15.95
N GLY A 12 20.86 30.26 -16.99
CA GLY A 12 20.16 29.47 -18.00
C GLY A 12 19.67 30.31 -19.18
N GLN A 13 19.57 31.62 -19.01
CA GLN A 13 19.12 32.55 -20.07
C GLN A 13 20.27 33.21 -20.87
N SER A 14 21.54 33.02 -20.48
CA SER A 14 22.67 33.75 -21.09
C SER A 14 23.07 33.24 -22.48
N ALA A 15 23.04 31.93 -22.72
CA ALA A 15 23.53 31.36 -23.98
C ALA A 15 22.64 31.68 -25.20
N ARG A 16 21.32 31.82 -25.01
CA ARG A 16 20.38 32.14 -26.11
C ARG A 16 20.40 33.62 -26.50
N GLN A 17 20.75 34.52 -25.59
CA GLN A 17 20.83 35.96 -25.89
C GLN A 17 22.14 36.34 -26.59
N LEU A 18 23.23 35.60 -26.36
CA LEU A 18 24.51 35.86 -27.02
C LEU A 18 24.52 35.42 -28.50
N LEU A 19 23.88 34.31 -28.84
CA LEU A 19 23.80 33.86 -30.24
C LEU A 19 22.92 34.77 -31.13
N PHE A 20 21.93 35.45 -30.54
CA PHE A 20 21.08 36.37 -31.29
C PHE A 20 21.75 37.73 -31.55
N SER A 21 22.67 38.17 -30.69
CA SER A 21 23.38 39.44 -30.84
C SER A 21 24.56 39.36 -31.82
N GLU A 22 25.13 38.18 -32.04
CA GLU A 22 26.25 37.99 -32.97
C GLU A 22 25.80 37.91 -34.45
N ALA A 23 24.58 37.42 -34.71
CA ALA A 23 23.99 37.33 -36.05
C ALA A 23 23.67 38.72 -36.67
N LEU A 24 23.38 39.72 -35.84
CA LEU A 24 23.07 41.09 -36.29
C LEU A 24 24.31 41.93 -36.63
N ARG A 25 25.52 41.45 -36.33
CA ARG A 25 26.77 42.19 -36.56
C ARG A 25 27.42 41.89 -37.92
N GLN A 26 27.06 40.78 -38.56
CA GLN A 26 27.66 40.40 -39.85
C GLN A 26 26.99 41.03 -41.08
N GLN A 27 25.85 41.73 -40.92
CA GLN A 27 25.14 42.31 -42.06
C GLN A 27 25.47 43.80 -42.35
N LYS A 28 26.39 44.42 -41.59
CA LYS A 28 26.62 45.88 -41.64
C LYS A 28 27.97 46.35 -42.22
N HIS A 29 28.75 45.46 -42.85
CA HIS A 29 30.01 45.86 -43.48
C HIS A 29 30.16 45.31 -44.90
N SER A 30 29.51 45.98 -45.86
CA SER A 30 30.03 46.08 -47.22
C SER A 30 29.57 47.38 -47.86
N SER A 31 30.55 48.12 -48.40
CA SER A 31 30.42 49.20 -49.39
C SER A 31 30.48 50.64 -48.85
N THR A 32 31.71 51.14 -48.77
CA THR A 32 32.07 52.57 -48.92
C THR A 32 32.97 52.72 -50.14
N ALA A 33 32.57 53.55 -51.12
CA ALA A 33 33.38 54.38 -52.02
C ALA A 33 32.41 54.93 -53.09
N ASP A 34 31.95 56.18 -53.00
CA ASP A 34 32.62 57.43 -53.41
C ASP A 34 32.51 57.70 -54.92
N SER A 35 31.75 58.74 -55.28
CA SER A 35 31.92 59.66 -56.43
C SER A 35 30.57 60.28 -56.86
N SER A 36 30.58 61.59 -57.07
CA SER A 36 29.51 62.49 -57.55
C SER A 36 30.18 63.70 -58.22
N PRO A 37 29.60 64.52 -59.14
CA PRO A 37 28.39 64.46 -60.02
C PRO A 37 28.74 64.94 -61.49
N PRO A 38 27.91 65.63 -62.35
CA PRO A 38 26.44 65.87 -62.51
C PRO A 38 25.96 65.65 -64.01
N PRO A 39 24.99 66.38 -64.59
CA PRO A 39 23.52 66.24 -64.54
C PRO A 39 22.84 65.92 -65.91
N HIS A 40 21.54 65.62 -65.88
CA HIS A 40 20.59 65.47 -67.01
C HIS A 40 20.64 64.18 -67.83
N ALA A 41 19.79 63.22 -67.47
CA ALA A 41 19.07 62.39 -68.44
C ALA A 41 17.86 61.69 -67.78
N ILE A 42 16.67 62.12 -68.21
CA ILE A 42 15.48 61.29 -68.49
C ILE A 42 14.95 60.43 -67.33
N MET A 43 13.78 60.81 -66.83
CA MET A 43 12.99 60.05 -65.87
C MET A 43 12.68 58.64 -66.42
N SER A 44 13.20 57.61 -65.76
CA SER A 44 12.79 56.21 -65.94
C SER A 44 11.62 55.89 -65.00
N GLU A 45 10.49 55.48 -65.56
CA GLU A 45 9.26 55.07 -64.85
C GLU A 45 9.36 53.65 -64.22
N ASP A 46 10.49 52.96 -64.36
CA ASP A 46 10.65 51.56 -63.91
C ASP A 46 10.98 51.38 -62.41
N ALA A 47 11.33 52.46 -61.69
CA ALA A 47 11.70 52.37 -60.27
C ALA A 47 10.48 52.27 -59.32
N GLN A 48 9.29 52.73 -59.75
CA GLN A 48 8.06 52.65 -58.95
C GLN A 48 7.40 51.26 -59.00
N GLY A 49 7.52 50.54 -60.12
CA GLY A 49 7.01 49.17 -60.27
C GLY A 49 7.70 48.18 -59.31
N VAL A 50 9.03 48.25 -59.19
CA VAL A 50 9.82 47.37 -58.30
C VAL A 50 9.47 47.58 -56.81
N SER A 51 9.10 48.81 -56.42
CA SER A 51 8.65 49.13 -55.05
C SER A 51 7.27 48.53 -54.74
N MET A 52 6.33 48.63 -55.68
CA MET A 52 5.00 48.06 -55.55
C MET A 52 5.04 46.53 -55.51
N ASP A 53 5.84 45.90 -56.39
CA ASP A 53 5.99 44.44 -56.44
C ASP A 53 6.55 43.88 -55.12
N ARG A 54 7.48 44.60 -54.49
CA ARG A 54 8.02 44.23 -53.18
C ARG A 54 6.96 44.31 -52.07
N ILE A 55 6.13 45.35 -52.09
CA ILE A 55 5.02 45.50 -51.13
C ILE A 55 4.00 44.36 -51.32
N LEU A 56 3.65 44.02 -52.57
CA LEU A 56 2.75 42.91 -52.87
C LEU A 56 3.33 41.56 -52.42
N GLN A 57 4.64 41.34 -52.61
CA GLN A 57 5.33 40.16 -52.10
C GLN A 57 5.26 40.05 -50.58
N GLU A 58 5.47 41.16 -49.87
CA GLU A 58 5.38 41.19 -48.40
C GLU A 58 3.94 40.96 -47.92
N ILE A 59 2.93 41.53 -48.58
CA ILE A 59 1.51 41.28 -48.27
C ILE A 59 1.18 39.79 -48.46
N LEU A 60 1.61 39.17 -49.56
CA LEU A 60 1.40 37.75 -49.81
C LEU A 60 2.15 36.87 -48.78
N ALA A 61 3.35 37.27 -48.35
CA ALA A 61 4.09 36.58 -47.30
C ALA A 61 3.39 36.66 -45.95
N VAL A 62 2.84 37.83 -45.59
CA VAL A 62 2.03 38.03 -44.39
C VAL A 62 0.75 37.19 -44.47
N GLY A 63 0.08 37.14 -45.62
CA GLY A 63 -1.11 36.31 -45.85
C GLY A 63 -0.84 34.83 -45.58
N ARG A 64 0.23 34.27 -46.16
CA ARG A 64 0.64 32.87 -45.90
C ARG A 64 0.96 32.62 -44.42
N LYS A 65 1.58 33.60 -43.74
CA LYS A 65 1.89 33.48 -42.31
C LYS A 65 0.62 33.50 -41.47
N LEU A 66 -0.36 34.33 -41.81
CA LEU A 66 -1.66 34.37 -41.13
C LEU A 66 -2.42 33.06 -41.30
N GLU A 67 -2.46 32.50 -42.51
CA GLU A 67 -3.04 31.17 -42.76
C GLU A 67 -2.33 30.08 -41.93
N GLY A 68 -1.00 30.13 -41.85
CA GLY A 68 -0.22 29.23 -41.01
C GLY A 68 -0.55 29.35 -39.53
N MET A 69 -0.76 30.58 -39.04
CA MET A 69 -1.17 30.85 -37.66
C MET A 69 -2.59 30.38 -37.38
N ASP A 70 -3.52 30.57 -38.31
CA ASP A 70 -4.91 30.10 -38.18
C ASP A 70 -4.96 28.57 -38.09
N ASN A 71 -4.21 27.87 -38.95
CA ASN A 71 -4.09 26.41 -38.89
C ASN A 71 -3.51 25.94 -37.55
N ALA A 72 -2.48 26.61 -37.04
CA ALA A 72 -1.90 26.30 -35.73
C ALA A 72 -2.90 26.56 -34.58
N MET A 73 -3.70 27.63 -34.68
CA MET A 73 -4.71 27.95 -33.68
C MET A 73 -5.86 26.92 -33.66
N VAL A 74 -6.27 26.44 -34.84
CA VAL A 74 -7.25 25.35 -34.97
C VAL A 74 -6.71 24.07 -34.34
N ALA A 75 -5.45 23.72 -34.62
CA ALA A 75 -4.80 22.54 -34.03
C ALA A 75 -4.71 22.65 -32.50
N LEU A 76 -4.27 23.79 -31.97
CA LEU A 76 -4.22 24.03 -30.51
C LEU A 76 -5.61 23.97 -29.87
N THR A 77 -6.64 24.44 -30.56
CA THR A 77 -8.02 24.37 -30.07
C THR A 77 -8.50 22.92 -30.01
N ALA A 78 -8.17 22.10 -31.01
CA ALA A 78 -8.48 20.68 -31.02
C ALA A 78 -7.76 19.95 -29.86
N GLU A 79 -6.47 20.20 -29.68
CA GLU A 79 -5.68 19.62 -28.59
C GLU A 79 -6.23 20.02 -27.22
N THR A 80 -6.56 21.30 -27.03
CA THR A 80 -7.17 21.81 -25.79
C THR A 80 -8.51 21.13 -25.49
N ARG A 81 -9.32 20.83 -26.51
CA ARG A 81 -10.57 20.07 -26.33
C ARG A 81 -10.28 18.62 -25.94
N SER A 82 -9.29 17.99 -26.57
CA SER A 82 -8.87 16.63 -26.22
C SER A 82 -8.45 16.53 -24.75
N MET A 83 -7.53 17.40 -24.32
CA MET A 83 -7.07 17.44 -22.92
C MET A 83 -8.22 17.66 -21.93
N ARG A 84 -9.22 18.49 -22.27
CA ARG A 84 -10.40 18.69 -21.42
C ARG A 84 -11.23 17.42 -21.25
N LEU A 85 -11.38 16.63 -22.31
CA LEU A 85 -12.09 15.35 -22.25
C LEU A 85 -11.32 14.33 -21.40
N GLU A 86 -10.00 14.26 -21.55
CA GLU A 86 -9.16 13.40 -20.72
C GLU A 86 -9.22 13.79 -19.24
N ILE A 87 -9.16 15.09 -18.92
CA ILE A 87 -9.32 15.60 -17.56
C ILE A 87 -10.68 15.21 -16.98
N ALA A 88 -11.77 15.33 -17.75
CA ALA A 88 -13.09 14.90 -17.31
C ALA A 88 -13.14 13.39 -17.05
N GLY A 89 -12.47 12.59 -17.89
CA GLY A 89 -12.29 11.16 -17.70
C GLY A 89 -11.56 10.83 -16.39
N PHE A 90 -10.43 11.49 -16.12
CA PHE A 90 -9.69 11.30 -14.87
C PHE A 90 -10.49 11.73 -13.65
N GLN A 91 -11.26 12.82 -13.72
CA GLN A 91 -12.15 13.23 -12.64
C GLN A 91 -13.18 12.15 -12.31
N SER A 92 -13.81 11.56 -13.33
CA SER A 92 -14.74 10.45 -13.13
C SER A 92 -14.08 9.23 -12.49
N GLN A 93 -12.88 8.87 -12.94
CA GLN A 93 -12.12 7.76 -12.35
C GLN A 93 -11.74 8.02 -10.89
N ILE A 94 -11.29 9.24 -10.57
CA ILE A 94 -10.96 9.65 -9.20
C ILE A 94 -12.19 9.53 -8.30
N SER A 95 -13.35 10.06 -8.72
CA SER A 95 -14.58 9.94 -7.94
C SER A 95 -14.98 8.47 -7.71
N GLY A 96 -14.78 7.61 -8.72
CA GLY A 96 -15.01 6.17 -8.57
C GLY A 96 -14.05 5.50 -7.60
N LEU A 97 -12.77 5.90 -7.60
CA LEU A 97 -11.77 5.40 -6.65
C LEU A 97 -12.05 5.89 -5.23
N ASP A 98 -12.38 7.16 -5.03
CA ASP A 98 -12.73 7.73 -3.73
C ASP A 98 -13.92 6.97 -3.11
N HIS A 99 -14.94 6.67 -3.91
CA HIS A 99 -16.08 5.87 -3.44
C HIS A 99 -15.65 4.47 -3.00
N ARG A 100 -14.81 3.79 -3.79
CA ARG A 100 -14.30 2.45 -3.45
C ARG A 100 -13.45 2.47 -2.18
N VAL A 101 -12.60 3.49 -2.02
CA VAL A 101 -11.79 3.69 -0.81
C VAL A 101 -12.70 3.87 0.41
N ALA A 102 -13.70 4.76 0.32
CA ALA A 102 -14.65 4.98 1.42
C ALA A 102 -15.39 3.69 1.84
N VAL A 103 -15.78 2.85 0.88
CA VAL A 103 -16.40 1.54 1.16
C VAL A 103 -15.42 0.60 1.87
N VAL A 104 -14.17 0.51 1.40
CA VAL A 104 -13.15 -0.34 2.01
C VAL A 104 -12.82 0.12 3.42
N GLU A 105 -12.65 1.43 3.62
CA GLU A 105 -12.38 2.01 4.94
C GLU A 105 -13.50 1.69 5.94
N SER A 106 -14.76 1.81 5.50
CA SER A 106 -15.92 1.43 6.32
C SER A 106 -15.92 -0.06 6.69
N GLN A 107 -15.57 -0.95 5.76
CA GLN A 107 -15.48 -2.38 6.02
C GLN A 107 -14.35 -2.73 7.00
N VAL A 108 -13.18 -2.09 6.85
CA VAL A 108 -12.05 -2.28 7.77
C VAL A 108 -12.42 -1.81 9.18
N ALA A 109 -13.08 -0.65 9.31
CA ALA A 109 -13.55 -0.15 10.60
C ALA A 109 -14.49 -1.16 11.31
N LEU A 110 -15.41 -1.77 10.56
CA LEU A 110 -16.30 -2.81 11.10
C LEU A 110 -15.57 -4.10 11.50
N GLN A 111 -14.46 -4.44 10.83
CA GLN A 111 -13.64 -5.60 11.21
C GLN A 111 -12.86 -5.33 12.49
N THR A 112 -12.24 -4.14 12.61
CA THR A 112 -11.51 -3.76 13.82
C THR A 112 -12.40 -3.71 15.06
N ASP A 113 -13.69 -3.40 14.90
CA ASP A 113 -14.67 -3.41 15.99
C ASP A 113 -15.08 -4.84 16.43
N ARG A 114 -14.91 -5.83 15.55
CA ARG A 114 -15.19 -7.25 15.86
C ARG A 114 -14.03 -7.99 16.51
N ASP A 115 -12.80 -7.52 16.34
CA ASP A 115 -11.62 -8.09 16.98
C ASP A 115 -11.68 -8.18 18.52
N PRO A 116 -12.17 -7.16 19.26
CA PRO A 116 -12.31 -7.28 20.71
C PRO A 116 -13.35 -8.33 21.12
N GLU A 117 -14.45 -8.46 20.38
CA GLU A 117 -15.46 -9.48 20.63
C GLU A 117 -14.91 -10.89 20.41
N LEU A 118 -14.16 -11.10 19.32
CA LEU A 118 -13.48 -12.37 19.05
C LEU A 118 -12.43 -12.70 20.12
N SER A 119 -11.67 -11.71 20.58
CA SER A 119 -10.69 -11.86 21.66
C SER A 119 -11.38 -12.26 22.97
N HIS A 120 -12.46 -11.57 23.33
CA HIS A 120 -13.27 -11.87 24.52
C HIS A 120 -13.87 -13.28 24.45
N LEU A 121 -14.40 -13.67 23.30
CA LEU A 121 -15.01 -14.98 23.11
C LEU A 121 -13.96 -16.10 23.17
N ARG A 122 -12.77 -15.88 22.60
CA ARG A 122 -11.62 -16.78 22.76
C ARG A 122 -11.19 -16.90 24.22
N SER A 123 -11.09 -15.79 24.95
CA SER A 123 -10.75 -15.80 26.37
C SER A 123 -11.78 -16.58 27.20
N LYS A 124 -13.08 -16.41 26.92
CA LYS A 124 -14.15 -17.17 27.57
C LYS A 124 -14.06 -18.66 27.26
N LEU A 125 -13.76 -19.01 26.01
CA LEU A 125 -13.61 -20.41 25.61
C LEU A 125 -12.45 -21.07 26.36
N THR A 126 -11.31 -20.39 26.45
CA THR A 126 -10.15 -20.86 27.22
C THR A 126 -10.48 -21.01 28.70
N ASP A 127 -11.14 -20.04 29.35
CA ASP A 127 -11.50 -20.18 30.76
C ASP A 127 -12.47 -21.34 31.01
N LEU A 128 -13.44 -21.56 30.11
CA LEU A 128 -14.35 -22.70 30.18
C LEU A 128 -13.61 -24.04 30.01
N GLU A 129 -12.67 -24.12 29.05
CA GLU A 129 -11.84 -25.30 28.84
C GLU A 129 -10.96 -25.59 30.06
N ASP A 130 -10.31 -24.56 30.61
CA ASP A 130 -9.49 -24.66 31.81
C ASP A 130 -10.34 -25.08 33.00
N ARG A 131 -11.50 -24.46 33.23
CA ARG A 131 -12.40 -24.81 34.33
C ARG A 131 -12.91 -26.24 34.22
N SER A 132 -13.17 -26.72 33.00
CA SER A 132 -13.53 -28.11 32.73
C SER A 132 -12.37 -29.06 33.07
N ARG A 133 -11.13 -28.68 32.77
CA ARG A 133 -9.93 -29.49 33.04
C ARG A 133 -9.32 -29.33 34.44
N ARG A 134 -9.67 -28.31 35.22
CA ARG A 134 -9.10 -28.05 36.58
C ARG A 134 -9.17 -29.25 37.52
N LYS A 135 -10.19 -30.11 37.36
CA LYS A 135 -10.38 -31.31 38.18
C LYS A 135 -9.79 -32.58 37.57
N ASN A 136 -9.17 -32.48 36.41
CA ASN A 136 -8.55 -33.62 35.72
C ASN A 136 -7.08 -33.69 36.12
N ILE A 137 -6.61 -34.88 36.44
CA ILE A 137 -5.21 -35.18 36.73
C ILE A 137 -4.74 -36.13 35.65
N CYS A 138 -3.58 -35.84 35.04
CA CYS A 138 -2.95 -36.70 34.05
C CYS A 138 -1.79 -37.43 34.71
N PHE A 139 -1.85 -38.75 34.69
CA PHE A 139 -0.78 -39.62 35.16
C PHE A 139 0.13 -39.99 33.98
N LEU A 140 1.44 -39.75 34.12
CA LEU A 140 2.44 -40.03 33.09
C LEU A 140 3.50 -40.98 33.67
N GLY A 141 3.95 -41.95 32.88
CA GLY A 141 5.05 -42.86 33.26
C GLY A 141 4.65 -44.16 33.95
N PHE A 142 3.35 -44.50 34.00
CA PHE A 142 2.94 -45.84 34.37
C PHE A 142 3.31 -46.83 33.24
N PRO A 143 3.99 -47.95 33.54
CA PRO A 143 4.29 -48.95 32.51
C PRO A 143 2.99 -49.58 32.02
N GLU A 144 2.91 -49.92 30.75
CA GLU A 144 1.70 -50.52 30.18
C GLU A 144 1.55 -51.99 30.62
N GLY A 145 0.34 -52.40 30.99
CA GLY A 145 0.01 -53.79 31.31
C GLY A 145 0.29 -54.24 32.75
N ILE A 146 0.65 -53.32 33.65
CA ILE A 146 0.65 -53.58 35.11
C ILE A 146 -0.70 -53.31 35.77
N GLU A 147 -1.58 -52.65 35.02
CA GLU A 147 -2.98 -52.47 35.38
C GLU A 147 -3.66 -53.79 35.05
N ASP A 148 -4.03 -54.55 36.08
CA ASP A 148 -5.04 -55.60 35.93
C ASP A 148 -6.35 -55.00 35.37
N THR A 149 -7.35 -55.82 35.12
CA THR A 149 -8.66 -55.47 34.51
C THR A 149 -9.33 -54.19 35.05
N ASP A 150 -8.97 -53.71 36.24
CA ASP A 150 -9.48 -52.46 36.84
C ASP A 150 -8.37 -51.45 37.20
N ILE A 151 -8.38 -50.31 36.48
CA ILE A 151 -7.47 -49.18 36.71
C ILE A 151 -7.78 -48.48 38.05
N LEU A 152 -9.04 -48.50 38.50
CA LEU A 152 -9.43 -47.87 39.77
C LEU A 152 -8.78 -48.57 40.96
N SER A 153 -8.81 -49.90 41.02
CA SER A 153 -8.15 -50.65 42.09
C SER A 153 -6.64 -50.43 42.10
N TYR A 154 -6.02 -50.40 40.92
CA TYR A 154 -4.60 -50.10 40.81
C TYR A 154 -4.26 -48.69 41.34
N LEU A 155 -5.08 -47.68 41.00
CA LEU A 155 -4.90 -46.32 41.47
C LEU A 155 -5.13 -46.19 43.00
N GLN A 156 -6.13 -46.90 43.55
CA GLN A 156 -6.41 -46.95 44.98
C GLN A 156 -5.25 -47.53 45.79
N ASP A 157 -4.53 -48.52 45.24
CA ASP A 157 -3.38 -49.14 45.91
C ASP A 157 -2.07 -48.35 45.76
N THR A 158 -1.92 -47.62 44.65
CA THR A 158 -0.66 -46.93 44.31
C THR A 158 -0.60 -45.50 44.81
N LEU A 159 -1.70 -44.76 44.80
CA LEU A 159 -1.72 -43.37 45.27
C LEU A 159 -1.28 -43.20 46.73
N PRO A 160 -1.72 -44.03 47.70
CA PRO A 160 -1.26 -43.92 49.09
C PRO A 160 0.24 -44.16 49.23
N LYS A 161 0.79 -45.09 48.44
CA LYS A 161 2.22 -45.42 48.42
C LYS A 161 3.06 -44.30 47.83
N LEU A 162 2.53 -43.57 46.85
CA LEU A 162 3.24 -42.47 46.18
C LEU A 162 3.16 -41.15 46.97
N ALA A 163 2.05 -40.91 47.65
CA ALA A 163 1.81 -39.67 48.37
C ALA A 163 2.30 -39.68 49.82
N ASP A 164 2.73 -40.83 50.36
CA ASP A 164 3.00 -41.04 51.79
C ASP A 164 1.83 -40.57 52.69
N THR A 165 0.60 -40.72 52.20
CA THR A 165 -0.61 -40.34 52.94
C THR A 165 -1.66 -41.43 52.86
N THR A 166 -2.48 -41.55 53.89
CA THR A 166 -3.64 -42.45 53.89
C THR A 166 -4.80 -41.77 53.17
N PHE A 167 -5.17 -42.29 52.00
CA PHE A 167 -6.39 -41.88 51.29
C PHE A 167 -7.56 -42.80 51.64
N ASP A 168 -8.77 -42.25 51.64
CA ASP A 168 -9.99 -43.06 51.67
C ASP A 168 -10.31 -43.53 50.24
N PRO A 169 -10.17 -44.84 49.93
CA PRO A 169 -10.36 -45.37 48.58
C PRO A 169 -11.78 -45.13 48.05
N SER A 170 -12.76 -44.96 48.94
CA SER A 170 -14.16 -44.64 48.61
C SER A 170 -14.34 -43.26 47.98
N LYS A 171 -13.32 -42.39 48.07
CA LYS A 171 -13.35 -41.03 47.50
C LYS A 171 -12.81 -40.95 46.07
N ILE A 172 -12.19 -42.01 45.57
CA ILE A 172 -11.71 -42.08 44.19
C ILE A 172 -12.87 -42.55 43.32
N THR A 173 -13.42 -41.62 42.54
CA THR A 173 -14.48 -41.92 41.57
C THR A 173 -13.99 -41.63 40.16
N GLN A 174 -14.16 -42.61 39.27
CA GLN A 174 -13.97 -42.42 37.83
C GLN A 174 -15.20 -41.70 37.29
N SER A 175 -15.01 -40.54 36.66
CA SER A 175 -16.05 -39.96 35.81
C SER A 175 -15.73 -40.31 34.37
N TRP A 176 -16.76 -40.70 33.61
CA TRP A 176 -16.60 -41.11 32.21
C TRP A 176 -16.01 -39.98 31.34
N PRO A 177 -15.10 -40.27 30.39
CA PRO A 177 -14.63 -39.29 29.42
C PRO A 177 -15.74 -38.76 28.50
N GLN A 178 -15.65 -37.48 28.14
CA GLN A 178 -15.92 -37.10 26.75
C GLN A 178 -14.83 -37.74 25.88
N GLU A 179 -15.25 -38.55 24.91
CA GLU A 179 -14.40 -39.33 24.02
C GLU A 179 -13.43 -38.41 23.25
N THR A 180 -12.16 -38.36 23.66
CA THR A 180 -11.14 -37.63 22.90
C THR A 180 -10.71 -38.48 21.70
N LYS A 181 -11.52 -38.48 20.64
CA LYS A 181 -11.15 -39.06 19.33
C LYS A 181 -10.05 -38.22 18.67
N ARG A 182 -8.85 -38.17 19.24
CA ARG A 182 -7.66 -37.74 18.51
C ARG A 182 -7.03 -38.98 17.91
N LYS A 183 -7.25 -39.21 16.61
CA LYS A 183 -6.42 -40.13 15.82
C LYS A 183 -4.99 -39.61 15.89
N ARG A 184 -4.16 -40.13 16.79
CA ARG A 184 -2.71 -39.86 16.84
C ARG A 184 -1.95 -41.00 16.17
N PRO A 185 -0.90 -40.70 15.38
CA PRO A 185 -0.05 -41.72 14.77
C PRO A 185 0.73 -42.50 15.84
N PRO A 186 1.17 -43.74 15.54
CA PRO A 186 1.85 -44.59 16.51
C PRO A 186 3.20 -43.96 16.89
N SER A 187 3.35 -43.56 18.16
CA SER A 187 4.64 -43.18 18.75
C SER A 187 5.29 -44.43 19.34
N PRO A 188 6.59 -44.70 19.13
CA PRO A 188 7.29 -45.85 19.70
C PRO A 188 7.56 -45.74 21.20
N ASN A 189 7.34 -44.57 21.79
CA ASN A 189 7.72 -44.29 23.17
C ASN A 189 6.45 -44.02 23.99
N HIS A 190 6.15 -44.97 24.89
CA HIS A 190 5.18 -44.92 25.98
C HIS A 190 3.77 -44.45 25.58
N SER A 191 2.85 -45.39 25.39
CA SER A 191 1.44 -45.00 25.27
C SER A 191 1.02 -44.31 26.56
N LEU A 192 0.49 -43.11 26.38
CA LEU A 192 -0.30 -42.45 27.41
C LEU A 192 -1.47 -43.37 27.69
N LEU A 193 -1.61 -43.85 28.94
CA LEU A 193 -2.83 -44.50 29.39
C LEU A 193 -4.03 -43.67 28.89
N PRO A 194 -5.11 -44.31 28.40
CA PRO A 194 -6.31 -43.58 28.01
C PRO A 194 -6.66 -42.66 29.17
N ALA A 195 -6.77 -41.36 28.92
CA ALA A 195 -7.02 -40.36 29.94
C ALA A 195 -8.30 -40.71 30.72
N GLY A 196 -8.15 -41.47 31.81
CA GLY A 196 -9.19 -41.75 32.78
C GLY A 196 -9.39 -40.49 33.60
N TYR A 197 -10.59 -39.93 33.54
CA TYR A 197 -10.92 -38.69 34.23
C TYR A 197 -11.24 -39.04 35.69
N TYR A 198 -10.23 -38.98 36.56
CA TYR A 198 -10.41 -39.20 38.00
C TYR A 198 -10.71 -37.87 38.69
N ARG A 199 -11.87 -37.80 39.36
CA ARG A 199 -12.37 -36.59 40.00
C ARG A 199 -12.04 -36.63 41.49
N TYR A 200 -11.18 -35.74 41.97
CA TYR A 200 -10.96 -35.52 43.40
C TYR A 200 -11.85 -34.36 43.90
N PRO A 201 -12.66 -34.52 44.96
CA PRO A 201 -13.64 -33.52 45.36
C PRO A 201 -13.04 -32.22 45.94
N GLU A 202 -11.83 -32.24 46.52
CA GLU A 202 -11.22 -31.05 47.13
C GLU A 202 -9.71 -30.99 46.89
N ARG A 203 -9.24 -29.95 46.20
CA ARG A 203 -7.85 -29.50 46.25
C ARG A 203 -7.77 -28.36 47.28
N ARG A 204 -7.42 -28.65 48.53
CA ARG A 204 -7.03 -27.60 49.48
C ARG A 204 -5.64 -27.11 49.12
N VAL A 205 -5.57 -25.86 48.68
CA VAL A 205 -4.32 -25.12 48.55
C VAL A 205 -3.79 -24.91 49.98
N HIS A 206 -2.73 -25.63 50.35
CA HIS A 206 -1.98 -25.31 51.55
C HIS A 206 -1.05 -24.16 51.19
N SER A 207 -1.46 -22.95 51.57
CA SER A 207 -0.58 -21.78 51.63
C SER A 207 0.31 -21.93 52.86
N GLY A 208 1.58 -22.22 52.63
CA GLY A 208 2.68 -22.03 53.57
C GLY A 208 3.47 -20.80 53.18
#